data_AF-A0A6A5KL86-F1
#
_entry.id   AF-A0A6A5KL86-F1
#
_cell.length_a   1.000
_cell.length_b   1.000
_cell.length_c   1.000
_cell.angle_alpha   90.00
_cell.angle_beta   90.00
_cell.angle_gamma   90.00
#
_symmetry.space_group_name_H-M   'P 1'
#
loop_
_entity.id
_entity.type
_entity.pdbx_description
1 polymer ?
#
loop_
_entity_poly.entity_id
_entity_poly.type
_entity_poly.pdbx_seq_one_letter_code
_entity_poly.pdbx_strand_id
1 'polypeptide(L)'
;MRFNITNADRAVNPTEMTRAMLEAPRTTVDANDHTSLLDLTLGPSWDRCEIAPRDTNKLQRLALNETRNGKMFKRLLKNAKSYMAKDDPKWFSRRTYYAAARGETDIVKYMIEEERVEVNDDRSADTPIFLSRDPVEFLKGFKLQDRPATFLSVAARGGDEDTVKVLLDAGAEADHAIEFAAMCDSRTLVRLLWERSGNDAVQGAFVTAVDREDTGMFNLLRELGAKVDDDVRVALIEKAQEEGLESMVRLLDHDARVSAAKIS
;
A
#
# COMPACT_ATOMS: atom_id res chain seq x y z
N MET A 1 -33.94 1.74 -23.34
CA MET A 1 -35.10 1.12 -22.66
C MET A 1 -34.90 1.31 -21.16
N ARG A 2 -35.78 2.08 -20.50
CA ARG A 2 -35.72 2.33 -19.04
C ARG A 2 -36.34 1.12 -18.33
N PHE A 3 -35.64 0.51 -17.38
CA PHE A 3 -36.24 -0.49 -16.50
C PHE A 3 -36.99 0.22 -15.37
N ASN A 4 -38.31 0.01 -15.33
CA ASN A 4 -39.21 0.47 -14.27
C ASN A 4 -39.02 -0.40 -13.02
N ILE A 5 -38.79 0.27 -11.89
CA ILE A 5 -38.76 -0.34 -10.56
C ILE A 5 -40.22 -0.47 -10.09
N THR A 6 -40.94 -1.48 -10.57
CA THR A 6 -42.31 -1.79 -10.07
C THR A 6 -42.53 -3.28 -9.80
N ASN A 7 -41.48 -4.06 -9.53
CA ASN A 7 -41.61 -5.47 -9.15
C ASN A 7 -40.80 -5.81 -7.88
N ALA A 8 -40.83 -4.93 -6.87
CA ALA A 8 -40.23 -5.21 -5.57
C ALA A 8 -41.07 -6.15 -4.68
N ASP A 9 -42.26 -6.59 -5.12
CA ASP A 9 -43.20 -7.41 -4.33
C ASP A 9 -43.26 -8.90 -4.72
N ARG A 10 -42.35 -9.38 -5.56
CA ARG A 10 -42.16 -10.85 -5.69
C ARG A 10 -40.95 -11.25 -4.89
N ALA A 11 -41.21 -11.88 -3.75
CA ALA A 11 -40.23 -12.52 -2.88
C ALA A 11 -39.22 -13.34 -3.71
N VAL A 12 -38.06 -12.76 -3.98
CA VAL A 12 -36.92 -13.47 -4.54
C VAL A 12 -36.16 -14.06 -3.35
N ASN A 13 -35.99 -15.37 -3.38
CA ASN A 13 -35.31 -16.15 -2.35
C ASN A 13 -33.89 -15.56 -2.09
N PRO A 14 -33.47 -15.35 -0.84
CA PRO A 14 -32.13 -14.82 -0.49
C PRO A 14 -30.98 -15.59 -1.12
N THR A 15 -31.17 -16.90 -1.36
CA THR A 15 -30.20 -17.78 -2.01
C THR A 15 -30.01 -17.42 -3.50
N GLU A 16 -31.08 -17.05 -4.19
CA GLU A 16 -31.04 -16.59 -5.57
C GLU A 16 -30.46 -15.18 -5.68
N MET A 17 -30.70 -14.34 -4.68
CA MET A 17 -30.11 -13.01 -4.60
C MET A 17 -28.59 -13.08 -4.37
N THR A 18 -28.14 -13.97 -3.48
CA THR A 18 -26.70 -14.23 -3.24
C THR A 18 -26.02 -14.84 -4.47
N ARG A 19 -26.71 -15.73 -5.19
CA ARG A 19 -26.23 -16.30 -6.45
C ARG A 19 -26.17 -15.24 -7.56
N ALA A 20 -27.20 -14.40 -7.70
CA ALA A 20 -27.20 -13.28 -8.64
C ALA A 20 -26.11 -12.24 -8.32
N MET A 21 -25.76 -12.04 -7.04
CA MET A 21 -24.65 -11.17 -6.63
C MET A 21 -23.28 -11.74 -7.00
N LEU A 22 -23.12 -13.07 -7.06
CA LEU A 22 -21.88 -13.74 -7.48
C LEU A 22 -21.79 -13.93 -9.01
N GLU A 23 -22.94 -13.98 -9.71
CA GLU A 23 -23.03 -14.31 -11.14
C GLU A 23 -23.34 -13.10 -12.05
N ALA A 24 -23.63 -11.91 -11.51
CA ALA A 24 -23.92 -10.73 -12.32
C ALA A 24 -22.70 -10.29 -13.16
N PRO A 25 -22.84 -10.11 -14.49
CA PRO A 25 -21.76 -9.65 -15.33
C PRO A 25 -21.36 -8.22 -14.94
N ARG A 26 -20.05 -7.95 -14.89
CA ARG A 26 -19.39 -6.68 -14.49
C ARG A 26 -19.72 -5.47 -15.38
N THR A 27 -20.81 -5.49 -16.12
CA THR A 27 -21.12 -4.49 -17.13
C THR A 27 -22.49 -3.88 -16.83
N THR A 28 -22.49 -2.59 -16.45
CA THR A 28 -23.59 -1.60 -16.50
C THR A 28 -24.19 -1.06 -15.19
N VAL A 29 -23.69 -1.42 -14.02
CA VAL A 29 -23.80 -0.57 -12.81
C VAL A 29 -22.46 0.13 -12.65
N ASP A 30 -22.45 1.45 -12.41
CA ASP A 30 -21.21 2.19 -12.12
C ASP A 30 -20.41 1.39 -11.09
N ALA A 31 -19.26 0.85 -11.49
CA ALA A 31 -18.64 -0.32 -10.85
C ALA A 31 -18.16 -0.04 -9.41
N ASN A 32 -18.38 1.18 -8.91
CA ASN A 32 -18.03 1.65 -7.58
C ASN A 32 -19.22 2.17 -6.76
N ASP A 33 -20.44 2.22 -7.31
CA ASP A 33 -21.62 2.74 -6.60
C ASP A 33 -22.60 1.63 -6.22
N HIS A 34 -22.18 0.76 -5.30
CA HIS A 34 -23.05 -0.25 -4.69
C HIS A 34 -24.07 0.35 -3.70
N THR A 35 -24.27 1.68 -3.70
CA THR A 35 -25.15 2.38 -2.74
C THR A 35 -26.55 1.80 -2.68
N SER A 36 -27.15 1.46 -3.83
CA SER A 36 -28.49 0.87 -3.86
C SER A 36 -28.56 -0.55 -3.25
N LEU A 37 -27.49 -1.34 -3.41
CA LEU A 37 -27.36 -2.68 -2.81
C LEU A 37 -27.10 -2.57 -1.30
N LEU A 38 -26.30 -1.58 -0.89
CA LEU A 38 -25.93 -1.36 0.50
C LEU A 38 -27.09 -0.76 1.31
N ASP A 39 -27.84 0.19 0.75
CA ASP A 39 -29.09 0.68 1.36
C ASP A 39 -30.14 -0.44 1.50
N LEU A 40 -30.09 -1.47 0.64
CA LEU A 40 -30.90 -2.67 0.79
C LEU A 40 -30.44 -3.55 1.96
N THR A 41 -29.12 -3.72 2.14
CA THR A 41 -28.53 -4.47 3.28
C THR A 41 -28.62 -3.74 4.62
N LEU A 42 -28.73 -2.42 4.59
CA LEU A 42 -28.82 -1.54 5.76
C LEU A 42 -30.26 -1.07 6.05
N GLY A 43 -31.20 -1.38 5.16
CA GLY A 43 -32.59 -0.97 5.29
C GLY A 43 -33.38 -1.90 6.23
N PRO A 44 -34.46 -1.42 6.86
CA PRO A 44 -35.32 -2.25 7.72
C PRO A 44 -36.01 -3.41 6.97
N SER A 45 -35.92 -3.44 5.64
CA SER A 45 -36.26 -4.60 4.81
C SER A 45 -35.39 -5.82 5.09
N TRP A 46 -34.13 -5.62 5.51
CA TRP A 46 -33.22 -6.71 5.85
C TRP A 46 -33.62 -7.40 7.16
N ASP A 47 -34.10 -6.63 8.15
CA ASP A 47 -34.64 -7.15 9.41
C ASP A 47 -35.92 -7.99 9.21
N ARG A 48 -36.58 -7.82 8.05
CA ARG A 48 -37.75 -8.62 7.64
C ARG A 48 -37.36 -9.92 6.94
N CYS A 49 -36.10 -10.10 6.57
CA CYS A 49 -35.59 -11.36 6.04
C CYS A 49 -35.07 -12.20 7.21
N GLU A 50 -35.56 -13.43 7.36
CA GLU A 50 -35.10 -14.41 8.36
C GLU A 50 -33.68 -14.92 8.04
N ILE A 51 -32.71 -14.00 7.96
CA ILE A 51 -31.29 -14.30 7.72
C ILE A 51 -30.60 -14.33 9.06
N ALA A 52 -29.82 -15.38 9.31
CA ALA A 52 -29.06 -15.49 10.55
C ALA A 52 -28.10 -14.28 10.69
N PRO A 53 -27.99 -13.65 11.88
CA PRO A 53 -27.12 -12.49 12.09
C PRO A 53 -25.67 -12.69 11.63
N ARG A 54 -25.17 -13.94 11.67
CA ARG A 54 -23.83 -14.32 11.20
C ARG A 54 -23.63 -14.09 9.70
N ASP A 55 -24.66 -14.32 8.89
CA ASP A 55 -24.59 -14.14 7.43
C ASP A 55 -24.67 -12.65 7.06
N THR A 56 -25.48 -11.88 7.79
CA THR A 56 -25.53 -10.41 7.70
C THR A 56 -24.18 -9.78 8.03
N ASN A 57 -23.54 -10.21 9.13
CA ASN A 57 -22.23 -9.73 9.56
C ASN A 57 -21.15 -9.96 8.50
N LYS A 58 -21.20 -11.13 7.85
CA LYS A 58 -20.26 -11.51 6.78
C LYS A 58 -20.45 -10.63 5.54
N LEU A 59 -21.69 -10.39 5.12
CA LEU A 59 -21.99 -9.52 3.98
C LEU A 59 -21.57 -8.06 4.21
N GLN A 60 -21.86 -7.52 5.39
CA GLN A 60 -21.40 -6.19 5.78
C GLN A 60 -19.86 -6.08 5.81
N ARG A 61 -19.16 -7.15 6.22
CA ARG A 61 -17.69 -7.19 6.14
C ARG A 61 -17.18 -7.17 4.71
N LEU A 62 -17.78 -7.97 3.82
CA LEU A 62 -17.43 -7.97 2.40
C LEU A 62 -17.66 -6.59 1.78
N ALA A 63 -18.82 -5.98 2.06
CA ALA A 63 -19.13 -4.62 1.63
C ALA A 63 -18.07 -3.59 2.10
N LEU A 64 -17.65 -3.64 3.36
CA LEU A 64 -16.63 -2.75 3.89
C LEU A 64 -15.24 -2.95 3.27
N ASN A 65 -14.90 -4.17 2.87
CA ASN A 65 -13.62 -4.47 2.21
C ASN A 65 -13.58 -3.97 0.76
N GLU A 66 -14.72 -3.96 0.07
CA GLU A 66 -14.82 -3.53 -1.32
C GLU A 66 -15.16 -2.03 -1.47
N THR A 67 -15.78 -1.42 -0.45
CA THR A 67 -16.16 0.00 -0.51
C THR A 67 -14.92 0.90 -0.49
N ARG A 68 -14.76 1.69 -1.55
CA ARG A 68 -13.70 2.71 -1.70
C ARG A 68 -14.20 4.14 -1.42
N ASN A 69 -15.51 4.34 -1.36
CA ASN A 69 -16.10 5.64 -1.05
C ASN A 69 -16.03 5.91 0.46
N GLY A 70 -15.23 6.89 0.88
CA GLY A 70 -15.01 7.21 2.29
C GLY A 70 -16.28 7.55 3.08
N LYS A 71 -17.22 8.29 2.47
CA LYS A 71 -18.50 8.62 3.13
C LYS A 71 -19.35 7.38 3.38
N MET A 72 -19.44 6.49 2.38
CA MET A 72 -20.17 5.23 2.50
C MET A 72 -19.49 4.30 3.50
N PHE A 73 -18.17 4.20 3.42
CA PHE A 73 -17.35 3.41 4.34
C PHE A 73 -17.64 3.77 5.81
N LYS A 74 -17.62 5.07 6.14
CA LYS A 74 -17.94 5.59 7.48
C LYS A 74 -19.34 5.20 7.93
N ARG A 75 -20.34 5.33 7.05
CA ARG A 75 -21.74 4.98 7.35
C ARG A 75 -21.90 3.48 7.62
N LEU A 76 -21.32 2.62 6.78
CA LEU A 76 -21.35 1.17 6.95
C LEU A 76 -20.65 0.74 8.24
N LEU A 77 -19.45 1.28 8.49
CA LEU A 77 -18.63 0.89 9.62
C LEU A 77 -19.31 1.25 10.94
N LYS A 78 -19.99 2.40 11.02
CA LYS A 78 -20.76 2.79 12.22
C LYS A 78 -21.75 1.70 12.67
N ASN A 79 -22.41 1.03 11.73
CA ASN A 79 -23.36 -0.05 12.02
C ASN A 79 -22.65 -1.37 12.35
N ALA A 80 -21.54 -1.66 11.66
CA ALA A 80 -20.82 -2.91 11.79
C ALA A 80 -19.80 -2.96 12.97
N LYS A 81 -19.43 -1.80 13.52
CA LYS A 81 -18.33 -1.64 14.49
C LYS A 81 -18.47 -2.54 15.72
N SER A 82 -19.69 -2.75 16.20
CA SER A 82 -19.97 -3.49 17.45
C SER A 82 -19.54 -4.95 17.43
N TYR A 83 -19.52 -5.59 16.26
CA TYR A 83 -19.16 -6.99 16.09
C TYR A 83 -17.83 -7.18 15.33
N MET A 84 -17.37 -6.19 14.56
CA MET A 84 -16.11 -6.28 13.81
C MET A 84 -14.89 -6.57 14.69
N ALA A 85 -14.67 -5.74 15.71
CA ALA A 85 -13.52 -5.89 16.60
C ALA A 85 -13.56 -7.18 17.43
N LYS A 86 -14.77 -7.70 17.71
CA LYS A 86 -14.96 -8.94 18.47
C LYS A 86 -14.60 -10.17 17.65
N ASP A 87 -14.99 -10.18 16.38
CA ASP A 87 -14.82 -11.32 15.49
C ASP A 87 -13.43 -11.36 14.84
N ASP A 88 -12.84 -10.20 14.50
CA ASP A 88 -11.50 -10.08 13.92
C ASP A 88 -10.82 -8.81 14.48
N PRO A 89 -10.07 -8.93 15.59
CA PRO A 89 -9.39 -7.79 16.21
C PRO A 89 -8.40 -7.07 15.29
N LYS A 90 -7.92 -7.74 14.22
CA LYS A 90 -6.95 -7.19 13.27
C LYS A 90 -7.59 -6.60 12.01
N TRP A 91 -8.92 -6.61 11.93
CA TRP A 91 -9.63 -6.16 10.73
C TRP A 91 -9.30 -4.69 10.40
N PHE A 92 -9.25 -3.81 11.40
CA PHE A 92 -8.94 -2.39 11.20
C PHE A 92 -7.55 -2.17 10.61
N SER A 93 -6.50 -2.81 11.17
CA SER A 93 -5.14 -2.71 10.62
C SER A 93 -5.07 -3.27 9.20
N ARG A 94 -5.68 -4.43 8.93
CA ARG A 94 -5.70 -5.03 7.57
C ARG A 94 -6.46 -4.16 6.57
N ARG A 95 -7.59 -3.58 6.96
CA ARG A 95 -8.37 -2.70 6.08
C ARG A 95 -7.62 -1.40 5.79
N THR A 96 -6.90 -0.87 6.78
CA THR A 96 -6.03 0.32 6.64
C THR A 96 -4.87 0.02 5.69
N TYR A 97 -4.23 -1.14 5.81
CA TYR A 97 -3.21 -1.61 4.87
C TYR A 97 -3.72 -1.61 3.42
N TYR A 98 -4.88 -2.24 3.16
CA TYR A 98 -5.45 -2.26 1.81
C TYR A 98 -5.91 -0.88 1.33
N ALA A 99 -6.37 -0.02 2.24
CA ALA A 99 -6.72 1.37 1.91
C ALA A 99 -5.46 2.13 1.44
N ALA A 100 -4.37 2.01 2.19
CA ALA A 100 -3.09 2.65 1.87
C ALA A 100 -2.51 2.16 0.54
N ALA A 101 -2.51 0.84 0.32
CA ALA A 101 -2.06 0.24 -0.94
C ALA A 101 -2.89 0.66 -2.17
N ARG A 102 -4.12 1.14 -1.95
CA ARG A 102 -5.05 1.55 -3.01
C ARG A 102 -5.20 3.07 -3.14
N GLY A 103 -4.48 3.86 -2.34
CA GLY A 103 -4.61 5.32 -2.33
C GLY A 103 -5.96 5.82 -1.80
N GLU A 104 -6.60 5.08 -0.90
CA GLU A 104 -7.90 5.45 -0.33
C GLU A 104 -7.73 6.42 0.85
N THR A 105 -7.16 7.60 0.58
CA THR A 105 -6.75 8.62 1.56
C THR A 105 -7.82 8.94 2.61
N ASP A 106 -9.07 9.12 2.20
CA ASP A 106 -10.19 9.42 3.10
C ASP A 106 -10.47 8.30 4.11
N ILE A 107 -10.25 7.05 3.70
CA ILE A 107 -10.44 5.87 4.54
C ILE A 107 -9.24 5.71 5.47
N VAL A 108 -8.01 5.85 4.95
CA VAL A 108 -6.78 5.83 5.77
C VAL A 108 -6.85 6.88 6.88
N LYS A 109 -7.16 8.12 6.51
CA LYS A 109 -7.32 9.24 7.45
C LYS A 109 -8.35 8.92 8.53
N TYR A 110 -9.53 8.43 8.14
CA TYR A 110 -10.57 8.05 9.10
C TYR A 110 -10.13 6.93 10.04
N MET A 111 -9.44 5.90 9.54
CA MET A 111 -8.96 4.80 10.37
C MET A 111 -7.94 5.25 11.43
N ILE A 112 -7.04 6.15 11.06
CA ILE A 112 -6.00 6.66 11.96
C ILE A 112 -6.63 7.62 12.98
N GLU A 113 -7.40 8.61 12.53
CA GLU A 113 -7.90 9.69 13.39
C GLU A 113 -9.05 9.24 14.29
N GLU A 114 -10.02 8.49 13.76
CA GLU A 114 -11.27 8.16 14.47
C GLU A 114 -11.22 6.76 15.08
N GLU A 115 -10.68 5.78 14.34
CA GLU A 115 -10.57 4.39 14.81
C GLU A 115 -9.26 4.12 15.58
N ARG A 116 -8.35 5.11 15.65
CA ARG A 116 -7.08 5.06 16.39
C ARG A 116 -6.22 3.86 16.03
N VAL A 117 -6.19 3.51 14.74
CA VAL A 117 -5.31 2.47 14.22
C VAL A 117 -3.87 2.92 14.41
N GLU A 118 -3.07 2.07 15.06
CA GLU A 118 -1.64 2.28 15.23
C GLU A 118 -0.94 2.20 13.88
N VAL A 119 -0.18 3.25 13.56
CA VAL A 119 0.48 3.41 12.26
C VAL A 119 1.75 2.56 12.15
N ASN A 120 2.44 2.38 13.29
CA ASN A 120 3.68 1.62 13.40
C ASN A 120 3.45 0.32 14.21
N ASP A 121 2.53 -0.55 13.79
CA ASP A 121 2.30 -1.85 14.47
C ASP A 121 3.60 -2.69 14.37
N ASP A 122 4.12 -3.13 15.53
CA ASP A 122 5.34 -3.94 15.72
C ASP A 122 5.47 -5.14 14.75
N ARG A 123 4.35 -5.64 14.21
CA ARG A 123 4.33 -6.75 13.25
C ARG A 123 4.59 -6.37 11.79
N SER A 124 4.71 -5.07 11.52
CA SER A 124 4.96 -4.50 10.21
C SER A 124 6.27 -3.75 10.13
N ALA A 125 7.21 -4.00 11.06
CA ALA A 125 8.57 -3.47 10.95
C ALA A 125 9.07 -3.74 9.53
N ASP A 126 9.22 -2.66 8.76
CA ASP A 126 9.62 -2.78 7.37
C ASP A 126 10.95 -3.51 7.38
N THR A 127 10.93 -4.63 6.71
CA THR A 127 12.12 -5.40 6.51
C THR A 127 12.87 -4.71 5.38
N PRO A 128 14.08 -4.15 5.59
CA PRO A 128 14.83 -3.54 4.51
C PRO A 128 14.86 -4.46 3.30
N ILE A 129 14.94 -3.93 2.07
CA ILE A 129 15.33 -4.78 0.92
C ILE A 129 16.62 -5.57 1.27
N PHE A 130 17.44 -5.02 2.17
CA PHE A 130 18.69 -5.56 2.72
C PHE A 130 18.59 -5.94 4.20
N LEU A 131 17.94 -7.05 4.54
CA LEU A 131 18.03 -7.60 5.91
C LEU A 131 19.45 -7.98 6.32
N SER A 132 20.31 -8.21 5.33
CA SER A 132 21.66 -8.67 5.52
C SER A 132 22.60 -7.65 4.89
N ARG A 133 23.59 -7.18 5.66
CA ARG A 133 24.81 -6.52 5.16
C ARG A 133 25.69 -7.46 4.31
N ASP A 134 25.17 -8.64 3.93
CA ASP A 134 25.85 -9.58 3.04
C ASP A 134 25.29 -9.47 1.60
N PRO A 135 25.99 -8.75 0.71
CA PRO A 135 25.56 -8.52 -0.67
C PRO A 135 25.47 -9.80 -1.52
N VAL A 136 25.90 -10.97 -1.02
CA VAL A 136 25.92 -12.22 -1.79
C VAL A 136 24.61 -13.00 -1.70
N GLU A 137 23.85 -12.91 -0.58
CA GLU A 137 22.53 -13.54 -0.47
C GLU A 137 21.46 -12.83 -1.34
N PHE A 138 21.70 -11.55 -1.65
CA PHE A 138 20.89 -10.71 -2.54
C PHE A 138 20.77 -11.25 -3.98
N LEU A 139 21.85 -11.83 -4.52
CA LEU A 139 21.94 -12.25 -5.93
C LEU A 139 21.17 -13.54 -6.26
N LYS A 140 20.62 -14.23 -5.26
CA LYS A 140 20.00 -15.57 -5.44
C LYS A 140 18.49 -15.59 -5.62
N GLY A 141 17.83 -14.43 -5.80
CA GLY A 141 16.46 -14.38 -6.30
C GLY A 141 15.39 -14.20 -5.23
N PHE A 142 15.43 -13.08 -4.52
CA PHE A 142 14.37 -12.70 -3.58
C PHE A 142 13.07 -12.35 -4.32
N LYS A 143 11.96 -13.02 -3.99
CA LYS A 143 10.63 -12.67 -4.47
C LYS A 143 10.09 -11.48 -3.65
N LEU A 144 10.15 -10.29 -4.22
CA LEU A 144 9.67 -9.00 -3.67
C LEU A 144 8.19 -8.97 -3.22
N GLN A 145 7.40 -10.01 -3.49
CA GLN A 145 5.94 -9.98 -3.33
C GLN A 145 5.45 -10.40 -1.93
N ASP A 146 6.27 -11.09 -1.13
CA ASP A 146 5.85 -11.65 0.17
C ASP A 146 6.45 -10.93 1.39
N ARG A 147 6.85 -9.65 1.23
CA ARG A 147 7.49 -8.90 2.31
C ARG A 147 6.47 -8.27 3.27
N PRO A 148 6.73 -8.27 4.58
CA PRO A 148 6.02 -7.38 5.48
C PRO A 148 6.27 -5.95 5.01
N ALA A 149 5.19 -5.17 4.89
CA ALA A 149 5.24 -3.78 4.49
C ALA A 149 4.39 -2.95 5.46
N THR A 150 4.91 -1.81 5.91
CA THR A 150 4.15 -0.81 6.66
C THR A 150 3.06 -0.20 5.78
N PHE A 151 2.12 0.52 6.39
CA PHE A 151 1.14 1.32 5.64
C PHE A 151 1.85 2.34 4.73
N LEU A 152 2.95 2.93 5.20
CA LEU A 152 3.72 3.91 4.43
C LEU A 152 4.38 3.28 3.21
N SER A 153 5.02 2.12 3.37
CA SER A 153 5.67 1.40 2.28
C SER A 153 4.68 0.97 1.19
N VAL A 154 3.49 0.48 1.56
CA VAL A 154 2.47 0.14 0.53
C VAL A 154 1.85 1.37 -0.13
N ALA A 155 1.70 2.49 0.58
CA ALA A 155 1.26 3.75 -0.02
C ALA A 155 2.32 4.29 -0.99
N ALA A 156 3.60 4.22 -0.61
CA ALA A 156 4.72 4.65 -1.44
C ALA A 156 4.84 3.80 -2.71
N ARG A 157 4.66 2.48 -2.60
CA ARG A 157 4.57 1.57 -3.75
C ARG A 157 3.38 1.87 -4.66
N GLY A 158 2.26 2.31 -4.09
CA GLY A 158 1.08 2.73 -4.83
C GLY A 158 1.26 4.07 -5.55
N GLY A 159 2.27 4.86 -5.18
CA GLY A 159 2.52 6.19 -5.75
C GLY A 159 1.59 7.29 -5.22
N ASP A 160 0.82 7.03 -4.14
CA ASP A 160 -0.20 7.96 -3.66
C ASP A 160 0.40 8.99 -2.67
N GLU A 161 0.70 10.18 -3.18
CA GLU A 161 1.33 11.25 -2.39
C GLU A 161 0.50 11.73 -1.21
N ASP A 162 -0.82 11.80 -1.35
CA ASP A 162 -1.70 12.31 -0.31
C ASP A 162 -1.81 11.32 0.85
N THR A 163 -1.92 10.03 0.53
CA THR A 163 -1.88 8.95 1.52
C THR A 163 -0.53 8.92 2.24
N VAL A 164 0.58 9.05 1.51
CA VAL A 164 1.93 9.10 2.11
C VAL A 164 2.05 10.28 3.08
N LYS A 165 1.57 11.48 2.70
CA LYS A 165 1.56 12.65 3.59
C LYS A 165 0.74 12.41 4.85
N VAL A 166 -0.48 11.88 4.71
CA VAL A 166 -1.35 11.56 5.86
C VAL A 166 -0.67 10.58 6.83
N LEU A 167 0.04 9.58 6.30
CA LEU A 167 0.75 8.60 7.12
C LEU A 167 1.95 9.23 7.84
N LEU A 168 2.75 10.04 7.15
CA LEU A 168 3.87 10.77 7.77
C LEU A 168 3.41 11.77 8.83
N ASP A 169 2.33 12.51 8.57
CA ASP A 169 1.74 13.45 9.52
C ASP A 169 1.19 12.73 10.78
N ALA A 170 0.78 11.46 10.62
CA ALA A 170 0.38 10.59 11.71
C ALA A 170 1.56 9.93 12.46
N GLY A 171 2.81 10.25 12.08
CA GLY A 171 4.02 9.71 12.72
C GLY A 171 4.48 8.36 12.18
N ALA A 172 4.09 8.00 10.94
CA ALA A 172 4.67 6.84 10.28
C ALA A 172 6.18 6.98 10.17
N GLU A 173 6.91 5.93 10.54
CA GLU A 173 8.36 5.89 10.37
C GLU A 173 8.68 5.77 8.87
N ALA A 174 9.54 6.66 8.38
CA ALA A 174 9.85 6.77 6.95
C ALA A 174 10.64 5.55 6.44
N ASP A 175 11.38 4.88 7.33
CA ASP A 175 12.16 3.65 7.15
C ASP A 175 12.47 3.33 5.68
N HIS A 176 11.97 2.21 5.17
CA HIS A 176 12.26 1.69 3.84
C HIS A 176 11.24 2.11 2.77
N ALA A 177 10.31 3.02 3.09
CA ALA A 177 9.31 3.48 2.13
C ALA A 177 9.95 4.17 0.90
N ILE A 178 11.12 4.81 1.10
CA ILE A 178 11.87 5.46 0.01
C ILE A 178 12.35 4.45 -1.04
N GLU A 179 12.61 3.21 -0.63
CA GLU A 179 13.02 2.12 -1.51
C GLU A 179 11.87 1.72 -2.45
N PHE A 180 10.66 1.62 -1.90
CA PHE A 180 9.44 1.34 -2.68
C PHE A 180 9.13 2.49 -3.65
N ALA A 181 9.30 3.74 -3.22
CA ALA A 181 9.16 4.89 -4.10
C ALA A 181 10.16 4.85 -5.26
N ALA A 182 11.41 4.51 -5.00
CA ALA A 182 12.45 4.37 -6.03
C ALA A 182 12.16 3.20 -6.99
N MET A 183 11.69 2.06 -6.48
CA MET A 183 11.28 0.90 -7.29
C MET A 183 10.17 1.25 -8.29
N CYS A 184 9.25 2.13 -7.89
CA CYS A 184 8.15 2.60 -8.72
C CYS A 184 8.49 3.85 -9.54
N ASP A 185 9.76 4.28 -9.58
CA ASP A 185 10.25 5.49 -10.26
C ASP A 185 9.54 6.79 -9.83
N SER A 186 9.05 6.84 -8.58
CA SER A 186 8.35 8.00 -8.04
C SER A 186 9.32 9.02 -7.46
N ARG A 187 9.84 9.89 -8.33
CA ARG A 187 10.77 10.97 -7.95
C ARG A 187 10.19 11.93 -6.90
N THR A 188 8.89 12.23 -6.98
CA THR A 188 8.22 13.10 -6.00
C THR A 188 8.22 12.47 -4.62
N LEU A 189 7.85 11.18 -4.53
CA LEU A 189 7.85 10.47 -3.26
C LEU A 189 9.26 10.25 -2.71
N VAL A 190 10.26 10.01 -3.56
CA VAL A 190 11.66 9.92 -3.12
C VAL A 190 12.11 11.23 -2.47
N ARG A 191 11.79 12.38 -3.06
CA ARG A 191 12.10 13.69 -2.44
C ARG A 191 11.37 13.88 -1.12
N LEU A 192 10.07 13.58 -1.09
CA LEU A 192 9.23 13.75 0.09
C LEU A 192 9.66 12.84 1.25
N LEU A 193 10.01 11.58 0.95
CA LEU A 193 10.45 10.61 1.95
C LEU A 193 11.88 10.94 2.41
N TRP A 194 12.76 11.42 1.53
CA TRP A 194 14.11 11.85 1.89
C TRP A 194 14.13 12.94 2.97
N GLU A 195 13.21 13.90 2.93
CA GLU A 195 13.10 14.94 3.97
C GLU A 195 12.77 14.38 5.37
N ARG A 196 12.31 13.13 5.45
CA ARG A 196 11.89 12.45 6.67
C ARG A 196 12.74 11.21 7.00
N SER A 197 13.47 10.65 6.03
CA SER A 197 14.24 9.42 6.16
C SER A 197 15.70 9.70 6.51
N GLY A 198 16.27 8.88 7.40
CA GLY A 198 17.72 8.84 7.64
C GLY A 198 18.50 8.19 6.48
N ASN A 199 19.82 8.15 6.61
CA ASN A 199 20.73 7.71 5.55
C ASN A 199 20.69 6.18 5.31
N ASP A 200 20.35 5.37 6.30
CA ASP A 200 20.50 3.91 6.22
C ASP A 200 19.50 3.26 5.23
N ALA A 201 18.29 3.82 5.10
CA ALA A 201 17.26 3.28 4.21
C ALA A 201 17.45 3.67 2.73
N VAL A 202 18.41 4.55 2.42
CA VAL A 202 18.65 5.00 1.05
C VAL A 202 19.46 4.01 0.21
N GLN A 203 20.15 3.07 0.87
CA GLN A 203 20.91 2.02 0.18
C GLN A 203 19.97 1.19 -0.72
N GLY A 204 18.75 0.90 -0.24
CA GLY A 204 17.64 0.30 -1.00
C GLY A 204 17.39 0.94 -2.36
N ALA A 205 17.27 2.26 -2.32
CA ALA A 205 16.99 3.07 -3.49
C ALA A 205 18.17 3.08 -4.48
N PHE A 206 19.42 3.12 -4.00
CA PHE A 206 20.60 3.05 -4.86
C PHE A 206 20.73 1.73 -5.60
N VAL A 207 20.53 0.61 -4.89
CA VAL A 207 20.58 -0.72 -5.49
C VAL A 207 19.49 -0.87 -6.54
N THR A 208 18.27 -0.42 -6.22
CA THR A 208 17.15 -0.43 -7.17
C THR A 208 17.44 0.40 -8.43
N ALA A 209 18.13 1.55 -8.27
CA ALA A 209 18.56 2.37 -9.40
C ALA A 209 19.59 1.62 -10.27
N VAL A 210 20.56 0.93 -9.66
CA VAL A 210 21.56 0.15 -10.40
C VAL A 210 20.94 -1.04 -11.12
N ASP A 211 20.12 -1.85 -10.44
CA ASP A 211 19.40 -3.02 -11.01
C ASP A 211 18.58 -2.66 -12.28
N ARG A 212 18.14 -1.41 -12.39
CA ARG A 212 17.29 -0.91 -13.49
C ARG A 212 18.05 -0.05 -14.49
N GLU A 213 19.35 0.15 -14.29
CA GLU A 213 20.17 1.15 -15.00
C GLU A 213 19.55 2.57 -14.98
N ASP A 214 18.81 2.91 -13.92
CA ASP A 214 18.13 4.20 -13.76
C ASP A 214 19.09 5.28 -13.25
N THR A 215 19.84 5.86 -14.19
CA THR A 215 20.77 6.97 -13.91
C THR A 215 20.08 8.22 -13.36
N GLY A 216 18.80 8.42 -13.67
CA GLY A 216 18.03 9.56 -13.20
C GLY A 216 17.72 9.44 -11.71
N MET A 217 17.27 8.27 -11.27
CA MET A 217 17.05 7.97 -9.85
C MET A 217 18.36 8.01 -9.07
N PHE A 218 19.43 7.41 -9.61
CA PHE A 218 20.74 7.43 -8.96
C PHE A 218 21.26 8.86 -8.71
N ASN A 219 21.16 9.73 -9.72
CA ASN A 219 21.57 11.13 -9.58
C ASN A 219 20.64 11.92 -8.66
N LEU A 220 19.33 11.66 -8.69
CA LEU A 220 18.39 12.26 -7.76
C LEU A 220 18.79 12.00 -6.29
N LEU A 221 19.10 10.75 -5.96
CA LEU A 221 19.52 10.38 -4.60
C LEU A 221 20.81 11.14 -4.21
N ARG A 222 21.77 11.29 -5.13
CA ARG A 222 23.00 12.07 -4.89
C ARG A 222 22.74 13.55 -4.71
N GLU A 223 21.86 14.15 -5.51
CA GLU A 223 21.44 15.55 -5.39
C GLU A 223 20.81 15.84 -4.02
N LEU A 224 20.09 14.86 -3.48
CA LEU A 224 19.51 14.91 -2.15
C LEU A 224 20.56 14.78 -1.02
N GLY A 225 21.80 14.41 -1.36
CA GLY A 225 22.91 14.25 -0.42
C GLY A 225 23.07 12.83 0.11
N ALA A 226 22.32 11.86 -0.43
CA ALA A 226 22.47 10.46 -0.09
C ALA A 226 23.82 9.91 -0.52
N LYS A 227 24.38 9.01 0.30
CA LYS A 227 25.67 8.38 0.03
C LYS A 227 25.51 6.86 0.00
N VAL A 228 26.15 6.24 -0.98
CA VAL A 228 26.28 4.78 -1.00
C VAL A 228 27.33 4.38 0.03
N ASP A 229 27.01 3.41 0.88
CA ASP A 229 27.98 2.83 1.80
C ASP A 229 29.07 2.08 1.02
N ASP A 230 30.29 2.02 1.55
CA ASP A 230 31.45 1.53 0.80
C ASP A 230 31.34 0.04 0.43
N ASP A 231 30.81 -0.78 1.34
CA ASP A 231 30.55 -2.20 1.13
C ASP A 231 29.45 -2.44 0.07
N VAL A 232 28.36 -1.67 0.15
CA VAL A 232 27.28 -1.68 -0.86
C VAL A 232 27.82 -1.24 -2.22
N ARG A 233 28.65 -0.19 -2.26
CA ARG A 233 29.22 0.34 -3.51
C ARG A 233 30.08 -0.70 -4.22
N VAL A 234 30.95 -1.41 -3.50
CA VAL A 234 31.81 -2.45 -4.10
C VAL A 234 30.95 -3.53 -4.76
N ALA A 235 29.93 -4.03 -4.06
CA ALA A 235 29.01 -5.03 -4.60
C ALA A 235 28.24 -4.53 -5.83
N LEU A 236 27.81 -3.26 -5.82
CA LEU A 236 27.12 -2.65 -6.95
C LEU A 236 28.01 -2.48 -8.18
N ILE A 237 29.31 -2.18 -7.99
CA ILE A 237 30.28 -2.09 -9.09
C ILE A 237 30.47 -3.46 -9.72
N GLU A 238 30.70 -4.50 -8.92
CA GLU A 238 30.88 -5.88 -9.41
C GLU A 238 29.67 -6.32 -10.24
N LYS A 239 28.46 -6.15 -9.70
CA LYS A 239 27.21 -6.46 -10.40
C LYS A 239 27.07 -5.67 -11.71
N ALA A 240 27.28 -4.35 -11.67
CA ALA A 240 27.15 -3.52 -12.87
C ALA A 240 28.15 -3.92 -13.96
N GLN A 241 29.34 -4.42 -13.59
CA GLN A 241 30.30 -4.98 -14.55
C GLN A 241 29.84 -6.32 -15.11
N GLU A 242 29.34 -7.23 -14.26
CA GLU A 242 28.82 -8.55 -14.68
C GLU A 242 27.62 -8.42 -15.64
N GLU A 243 26.72 -7.48 -15.37
CA GLU A 243 25.52 -7.24 -16.19
C GLU A 243 25.75 -6.28 -17.37
N GLY A 244 26.96 -5.70 -17.49
CA GLY A 244 27.30 -4.80 -18.59
C GLY A 244 26.66 -3.40 -18.51
N LEU A 245 26.31 -2.95 -17.30
CA LEU A 245 25.68 -1.66 -17.02
C LEU A 245 26.71 -0.53 -16.99
N GLU A 246 27.28 -0.19 -18.14
CA GLU A 246 28.37 0.79 -18.25
C GLU A 246 28.06 2.14 -17.61
N SER A 247 26.79 2.60 -17.72
CA SER A 247 26.35 3.86 -17.14
C SER A 247 26.48 3.85 -15.61
N MET A 248 26.18 2.71 -14.99
CA MET A 248 26.25 2.54 -13.54
C MET A 248 27.68 2.39 -13.04
N VAL A 249 28.53 1.64 -13.75
CA VAL A 249 29.96 1.55 -13.40
C VAL A 249 30.59 2.94 -13.35
N ARG A 250 30.33 3.79 -14.35
CA ARG A 250 30.87 5.17 -14.39
C ARG A 250 30.36 6.02 -13.22
N LEU A 251 29.08 5.89 -12.87
CA LEU A 251 28.48 6.65 -11.77
C LEU A 251 29.04 6.23 -10.41
N LEU A 252 29.19 4.93 -10.17
CA LEU A 252 29.72 4.36 -8.92
C LEU A 252 31.22 4.66 -8.76
N ASP A 253 32.01 4.57 -9.83
CA ASP A 253 33.44 4.92 -9.83
C ASP A 253 33.68 6.41 -9.54
N HIS A 254 32.86 7.29 -10.13
CA HIS A 254 32.93 8.72 -9.87
C HIS A 254 32.59 9.02 -8.40
N ASP A 255 31.60 8.33 -7.84
CA ASP A 255 31.21 8.49 -6.44
C ASP A 255 32.35 8.13 -5.47
N ALA A 256 33.06 7.02 -5.72
CA ALA A 256 34.20 6.59 -4.92
C ALA A 256 35.33 7.65 -4.86
N ARG A 257 35.65 8.28 -6.01
CA ARG A 257 36.71 9.30 -6.10
C ARG A 257 36.36 10.59 -5.34
N VAL A 258 35.09 11.01 -5.42
CA VAL A 258 34.60 12.21 -4.70
C VAL A 258 34.61 11.98 -3.19
N SER A 259 34.25 10.78 -2.75
CA SER A 259 34.27 10.39 -1.33
C SER A 259 35.70 10.41 -0.77
N ALA A 260 36.67 9.86 -1.49
CA ALA A 260 38.08 9.83 -1.08
C ALA A 260 38.72 11.24 -1.01
N ALA A 261 38.36 12.16 -1.91
CA ALA A 261 38.92 13.51 -1.96
C ALA A 261 38.45 14.45 -0.83
N LYS A 262 37.40 14.09 -0.08
CA LYS A 262 36.91 14.88 1.06
C LYS A 262 37.58 14.55 2.40
N ILE A 263 38.42 13.51 2.43
CA ILE A 263 39.08 13.00 3.65
C ILE A 263 40.58 13.34 3.68
N SER A 264 41.14 13.80 2.55
CA SER A 264 42.52 14.32 2.39
C SER A 264 42.58 15.83 2.57
#